data_AF-A0AAN9NT62-F1
#
_entry.id   AF-A0AAN9NT62-F1
#
_cell.length_a   1.000
_cell.length_b   1.000
_cell.length_c   1.000
_cell.angle_alpha   90.00
_cell.angle_beta   90.00
_cell.angle_gamma   90.00
#
_symmetry.space_group_name_H-M   'P 1'
#
loop_
_entity.id
_entity.type
_entity.pdbx_description
1 polymer ?
#
loop_
_entity_poly.entity_id
_entity_poly.type
_entity_poly.pdbx_seq_one_letter_code
_entity_poly.pdbx_strand_id
1 'polypeptide(L)'
;MVEQSRSNGKTVITSDHALKLETVPDWIAIVGSDYIGLEFSDVYTALGSEVTFIEALDQLMPGFDPEISKLAQRVLINPRNIDYHTGVFASKVDVALIATGRAPFTQGLGLENIDVVTQRGFVPVDERMRVLDANGNLVPHLYCIGHANGKMMLAHAVSAQGISAACFTHPEISMVGLTEPQAREKGEQEGFEVSVAKTSFKANTKALAENEGEGLAKLIYKLDTGEILGVHIFGFHAADLIHEASNAIALGTLEPDIAAGMVHAKTARQVWEDLRD
;
A
#
# COMPACT_ATOMS: atom_id res chain seq x y z
N MET A 1 -21.70 21.65 22.33
CA MET A 1 -22.39 20.36 22.14
C MET A 1 -23.10 20.45 20.81
N VAL A 2 -22.46 19.98 19.74
CA VAL A 2 -23.12 19.79 18.45
C VAL A 2 -23.57 18.34 18.45
N GLU A 3 -24.87 18.14 18.44
CA GLU A 3 -25.50 16.82 18.38
C GLU A 3 -25.36 16.33 16.93
N GLN A 4 -24.20 15.74 16.59
CA GLN A 4 -23.96 15.18 15.26
C GLN A 4 -24.97 14.07 14.97
N SER A 5 -25.58 14.14 13.78
CA SER A 5 -26.58 13.19 13.33
C SER A 5 -26.01 11.78 13.33
N ARG A 6 -26.53 10.93 14.21
CA ARG A 6 -26.16 9.52 14.30
C ARG A 6 -26.49 8.83 12.98
N SER A 7 -25.48 8.43 12.22
CA SER A 7 -25.67 7.53 11.09
C SER A 7 -26.15 6.17 11.60
N ASN A 8 -27.43 5.87 11.42
CA ASN A 8 -28.06 4.59 11.78
C ASN A 8 -27.85 4.11 13.24
N GLY A 9 -27.55 5.02 14.17
CA GLY A 9 -27.30 4.69 15.58
C GLY A 9 -25.97 3.99 15.88
N LYS A 10 -25.07 3.82 14.90
CA LYS A 10 -23.76 3.19 15.10
C LYS A 10 -22.65 4.23 15.21
N THR A 11 -21.93 4.21 16.31
CA THR A 11 -20.78 5.07 16.59
C THR A 11 -19.45 4.49 16.10
N VAL A 12 -19.38 3.19 15.82
CA VAL A 12 -18.18 2.55 15.28
C VAL A 12 -18.53 1.81 14.00
N ILE A 13 -17.83 2.13 12.93
CA ILE A 13 -18.12 1.68 11.57
C ILE A 13 -16.88 1.04 10.92
N THR A 14 -17.12 0.18 9.94
CA THR A 14 -16.09 -0.39 9.06
C THR A 14 -16.15 0.29 7.69
N SER A 15 -15.17 0.03 6.82
CA SER A 15 -15.17 0.51 5.43
C SER A 15 -16.49 0.24 4.68
N ASP A 16 -17.10 -0.94 4.88
CA ASP A 16 -18.37 -1.30 4.23
C ASP A 16 -19.55 -0.41 4.63
N HIS A 17 -19.53 0.07 5.87
CA HIS A 17 -20.54 0.99 6.40
C HIS A 17 -20.24 2.43 5.98
N ALA A 18 -18.95 2.82 5.97
CA ALA A 18 -18.49 4.15 5.59
C ALA A 18 -18.92 4.54 4.17
N LEU A 19 -18.92 3.57 3.23
CA LEU A 19 -19.41 3.76 1.85
C LEU A 19 -20.93 3.99 1.75
N LYS A 20 -21.69 3.76 2.82
CA LYS A 20 -23.16 3.79 2.83
C LYS A 20 -23.72 4.80 3.83
N LEU A 21 -22.90 5.75 4.29
CA LEU A 21 -23.36 6.82 5.16
C LEU A 21 -24.35 7.72 4.40
N GLU A 22 -25.49 8.00 5.03
CA GLU A 22 -26.51 8.91 4.46
C GLU A 22 -26.09 10.37 4.57
N THR A 23 -25.24 10.69 5.55
CA THR A 23 -24.74 12.03 5.86
C THR A 23 -23.24 12.00 6.08
N VAL A 24 -22.56 13.04 5.62
CA VAL A 24 -21.13 13.27 5.92
C VAL A 24 -21.02 13.73 7.38
N PRO A 25 -20.19 13.08 8.21
CA PRO A 25 -19.98 13.51 9.60
C PRO A 25 -19.14 14.81 9.63
N ASP A 26 -19.41 15.73 10.57
CA ASP A 26 -18.53 16.91 10.69
C ASP A 26 -17.13 16.53 11.20
N TRP A 27 -17.02 15.44 11.97
CA TRP A 27 -15.75 14.90 12.48
C TRP A 27 -15.76 13.37 12.52
N ILE A 28 -14.63 12.72 12.23
CA ILE A 28 -14.46 11.27 12.34
C ILE A 28 -13.04 10.86 12.78
N ALA A 29 -12.94 9.95 13.75
CA ALA A 29 -11.67 9.25 14.02
C ALA A 29 -11.47 8.11 13.02
N ILE A 30 -10.27 7.96 12.48
CA ILE A 30 -9.87 6.82 11.66
C ILE A 30 -8.79 6.04 12.41
N VAL A 31 -9.08 4.81 12.78
CA VAL A 31 -8.13 3.93 13.50
C VAL A 31 -7.36 3.12 12.47
N GLY A 32 -6.07 3.42 12.30
CA GLY A 32 -5.19 2.88 11.26
C GLY A 32 -4.98 3.87 10.10
N SER A 33 -3.71 4.08 9.74
CA SER A 33 -3.27 5.05 8.73
C SER A 33 -2.72 4.42 7.45
N ASP A 34 -3.15 3.18 7.19
CA ASP A 34 -2.79 2.40 6.01
C ASP A 34 -3.66 2.80 4.80
N TYR A 35 -3.57 2.07 3.68
CA TYR A 35 -4.30 2.37 2.43
C TYR A 35 -5.77 2.77 2.63
N ILE A 36 -6.53 1.96 3.38
CA ILE A 36 -7.97 2.20 3.64
C ILE A 36 -8.15 3.52 4.39
N GLY A 37 -7.35 3.75 5.44
CA GLY A 37 -7.47 4.95 6.26
C GLY A 37 -7.15 6.21 5.47
N LEU A 38 -6.11 6.17 4.64
CA LEU A 38 -5.74 7.26 3.76
C LEU A 38 -6.83 7.61 2.74
N GLU A 39 -7.37 6.63 2.02
CA GLU A 39 -8.42 6.86 1.01
C GLU A 39 -9.67 7.47 1.63
N PHE A 40 -10.12 6.94 2.78
CA PHE A 40 -11.26 7.53 3.48
C PHE A 40 -10.95 8.92 4.03
N SER A 41 -9.73 9.18 4.52
CA SER A 41 -9.36 10.53 4.97
C SER A 41 -9.40 11.55 3.83
N ASP A 42 -9.01 11.14 2.63
CA ASP A 42 -9.08 11.98 1.43
C ASP A 42 -10.54 12.33 1.11
N VAL A 43 -11.40 11.31 1.02
CA VAL A 43 -12.84 11.50 0.76
C VAL A 43 -13.49 12.39 1.83
N TYR A 44 -13.30 12.09 3.10
CA TYR A 44 -13.97 12.82 4.18
C TYR A 44 -13.49 14.27 4.27
N THR A 45 -12.18 14.53 4.15
CA THR A 45 -11.68 15.90 4.17
C THR A 45 -12.10 16.70 2.95
N ALA A 46 -12.17 16.08 1.77
CA ALA A 46 -12.71 16.72 0.57
C ALA A 46 -14.20 17.08 0.71
N LEU A 47 -14.97 16.29 1.46
CA LEU A 47 -16.38 16.54 1.78
C LEU A 47 -16.58 17.48 2.98
N GLY A 48 -15.49 17.94 3.62
CA GLY A 48 -15.52 18.95 4.68
C GLY A 48 -15.46 18.41 6.11
N SER A 49 -15.28 17.10 6.31
CA SER A 49 -15.09 16.52 7.64
C SER A 49 -13.72 16.88 8.22
N GLU A 50 -13.68 17.07 9.53
CA GLU A 50 -12.46 16.93 10.33
C GLU A 50 -12.11 15.45 10.50
N VAL A 51 -10.83 15.10 10.38
CA VAL A 51 -10.36 13.72 10.57
C VAL A 51 -9.30 13.68 11.64
N THR A 52 -9.33 12.65 12.49
CA THR A 52 -8.23 12.35 13.41
C THR A 52 -7.75 10.92 13.21
N PHE A 53 -6.50 10.74 12.80
CA PHE A 53 -5.88 9.42 12.75
C PHE A 53 -5.48 8.95 14.15
N ILE A 54 -5.75 7.68 14.44
CA ILE A 54 -5.22 6.97 15.61
C ILE A 54 -4.44 5.77 15.09
N GLU A 55 -3.12 5.84 15.22
CA GLU A 55 -2.18 4.85 14.72
C GLU A 55 -1.44 4.18 15.88
N ALA A 56 -1.44 2.85 15.89
CA ALA A 56 -0.81 2.06 16.95
C ALA A 56 0.72 2.07 16.82
N LEU A 57 1.22 2.20 15.59
CA LEU A 57 2.65 2.28 15.31
C LEU A 57 3.17 3.72 15.46
N ASP A 58 4.49 3.87 15.58
CA ASP A 58 5.13 5.15 15.92
C ASP A 58 5.06 6.20 14.79
N GLN A 59 4.63 5.80 13.59
CA GLN A 59 4.52 6.64 12.41
C GLN A 59 3.25 6.34 11.62
N LEU A 60 2.76 7.34 10.89
CA LEU A 60 1.70 7.16 9.89
C LEU A 60 2.20 6.34 8.69
N MET A 61 1.26 5.73 7.96
CA MET A 61 1.53 4.93 6.76
C MET A 61 2.54 3.81 7.01
N PRO A 62 2.38 3.02 8.09
CA PRO A 62 3.29 1.93 8.37
C PRO A 62 3.26 0.91 7.23
N GLY A 63 4.41 0.63 6.63
CA GLY A 63 4.55 -0.31 5.50
C GLY A 63 4.81 0.36 4.15
N PHE A 64 4.56 1.66 4.02
CA PHE A 64 4.97 2.45 2.87
C PHE A 64 6.49 2.73 2.94
N ASP A 65 7.12 2.99 1.79
CA ASP A 65 8.50 3.44 1.78
C ASP A 65 8.64 4.76 2.56
N PRO A 66 9.68 4.94 3.42
CA PRO A 66 9.79 6.11 4.28
C PRO A 66 9.83 7.46 3.55
N GLU A 67 10.45 7.53 2.37
CA GLU A 67 10.51 8.79 1.61
C GLU A 67 9.13 9.14 1.01
N ILE A 68 8.44 8.12 0.51
CA ILE A 68 7.07 8.24 0.00
C ILE A 68 6.12 8.67 1.11
N SER A 69 6.18 8.00 2.27
CA SER A 69 5.36 8.32 3.45
C SER A 69 5.58 9.75 3.90
N LYS A 70 6.84 10.21 3.96
CA LYS A 70 7.19 11.57 4.37
C LYS A 70 6.64 12.63 3.41
N LEU A 71 6.70 12.36 2.11
CA LEU A 71 6.16 13.27 1.10
C LEU A 71 4.61 13.26 1.10
N ALA A 72 4.01 12.07 1.15
CA ALA A 72 2.57 11.89 1.27
C ALA A 72 2.02 12.60 2.52
N GLN A 73 2.70 12.51 3.68
CA GLN A 73 2.29 13.24 4.89
C GLN A 73 2.29 14.76 4.65
N ARG A 74 3.30 15.29 3.96
CA ARG A 74 3.39 16.72 3.66
C ARG A 74 2.27 17.20 2.73
N VAL A 75 1.80 16.35 1.82
CA VAL A 75 0.86 16.74 0.75
C VAL A 75 -0.59 16.35 1.07
N LEU A 76 -0.80 15.17 1.64
CA LEU A 76 -2.12 14.59 1.92
C LEU A 76 -2.60 14.85 3.35
N ILE A 77 -1.69 15.05 4.31
CA ILE A 77 -2.06 15.17 5.74
C ILE A 77 -1.95 16.62 6.20
N ASN A 78 -0.74 17.17 6.23
CA ASN A 78 -0.45 18.46 6.83
C ASN A 78 -1.28 19.66 6.33
N PRO A 79 -1.66 19.78 5.03
CA PRO A 79 -2.42 20.92 4.55
C PRO A 79 -3.93 20.75 4.71
N ARG A 80 -4.40 19.58 5.17
CA ARG A 80 -5.82 19.24 5.27
C ARG A 80 -6.28 19.28 6.72
N ASN A 81 -7.58 19.18 6.94
CA ASN A 81 -8.18 19.18 8.29
C ASN A 81 -8.02 17.81 8.96
N ILE A 82 -6.76 17.39 9.13
CA ILE A 82 -6.35 16.09 9.65
C ILE A 82 -5.42 16.32 10.84
N ASP A 83 -5.82 15.81 12.01
CA ASP A 83 -4.95 15.61 13.17
C ASP A 83 -4.55 14.13 13.28
N TYR A 84 -3.52 13.81 14.06
CA TYR A 84 -3.12 12.42 14.27
C TYR A 84 -2.40 12.17 15.59
N HIS A 85 -2.58 10.94 16.09
CA HIS A 85 -1.84 10.39 17.22
C HIS A 85 -1.22 9.05 16.82
N THR A 86 0.12 8.95 16.90
CA THR A 86 0.88 7.72 16.65
C THR A 86 1.37 7.11 17.97
N GLY A 87 1.74 5.82 17.93
CA GLY A 87 2.21 5.08 19.12
C GLY A 87 1.12 4.87 20.17
N VAL A 88 -0.17 4.94 19.77
CA VAL A 88 -1.30 4.87 20.70
C VAL A 88 -2.38 3.92 20.22
N PHE A 89 -2.98 3.19 21.16
CA PHE A 89 -4.16 2.38 20.89
C PHE A 89 -5.43 3.16 21.21
N ALA A 90 -6.40 3.13 20.30
CA ALA A 90 -7.73 3.67 20.56
C ALA A 90 -8.38 2.90 21.73
N SER A 91 -8.71 3.59 22.81
CA SER A 91 -9.36 2.99 24.00
C SER A 91 -10.84 3.36 24.11
N LYS A 92 -11.22 4.58 23.68
CA LYS A 92 -12.61 5.05 23.63
C LYS A 92 -12.74 6.13 22.55
N VAL A 93 -13.79 6.03 21.74
CA VAL A 93 -14.10 6.95 20.64
C VAL A 93 -15.61 7.15 20.54
N ASP A 94 -16.05 8.36 20.21
CA ASP A 94 -17.46 8.68 20.04
C ASP A 94 -17.96 8.36 18.63
N VAL A 95 -17.13 8.57 17.60
CA VAL A 95 -17.36 8.14 16.22
C VAL A 95 -16.04 7.66 15.62
N ALA A 96 -15.98 6.43 15.09
CA ALA A 96 -14.76 5.94 14.45
C ALA A 96 -14.99 5.00 13.26
N LEU A 97 -14.16 5.18 12.23
CA LEU A 97 -13.89 4.20 11.19
C LEU A 97 -12.73 3.31 11.63
N ILE A 98 -12.95 2.00 11.67
CA ILE A 98 -11.90 1.01 11.94
C ILE A 98 -11.26 0.60 10.60
N ALA A 99 -9.99 0.95 10.43
CA ALA A 99 -9.18 0.73 9.23
C ALA A 99 -7.82 0.07 9.54
N THR A 100 -7.76 -0.79 10.57
CA THR A 100 -6.54 -1.45 11.07
C THR A 100 -6.09 -2.66 10.23
N GLY A 101 -6.43 -2.70 8.95
CA GLY A 101 -6.17 -3.83 8.06
C GLY A 101 -7.30 -4.86 7.99
N ARG A 102 -7.04 -5.98 7.28
CA ARG A 102 -8.02 -7.04 7.02
C ARG A 102 -7.62 -8.33 7.74
N ALA A 103 -8.61 -9.11 8.13
CA ALA A 103 -8.40 -10.46 8.66
C ALA A 103 -8.87 -11.52 7.64
N PRO A 104 -8.24 -12.69 7.60
CA PRO A 104 -8.65 -13.78 6.72
C PRO A 104 -9.99 -14.38 7.20
N PHE A 105 -10.85 -14.76 6.26
CA PHE A 105 -12.08 -15.50 6.56
C PHE A 105 -11.88 -16.99 6.26
N THR A 106 -11.34 -17.72 7.25
CA THR A 106 -10.97 -19.15 7.13
C THR A 106 -11.78 -20.06 8.03
N GLN A 107 -12.68 -19.49 8.86
CA GLN A 107 -13.57 -20.25 9.71
C GLN A 107 -14.62 -21.01 8.88
N GLY A 108 -14.89 -22.27 9.25
CA GLY A 108 -15.89 -23.10 8.57
C GLY A 108 -15.43 -23.72 7.24
N LEU A 109 -14.15 -23.58 6.88
CA LEU A 109 -13.56 -24.23 5.70
C LEU A 109 -13.28 -25.74 5.91
N GLY A 110 -13.40 -26.24 7.14
CA GLY A 110 -13.11 -27.64 7.48
C GLY A 110 -11.63 -27.99 7.42
N LEU A 111 -10.74 -27.02 7.63
CA LEU A 111 -9.27 -27.18 7.62
C LEU A 111 -8.80 -28.20 8.66
N GLU A 112 -9.51 -28.29 9.77
CA GLU A 112 -9.29 -29.27 10.83
C GLU A 112 -9.47 -30.73 10.36
N ASN A 113 -10.29 -30.98 9.33
CA ASN A 113 -10.52 -32.33 8.81
C ASN A 113 -9.36 -32.85 7.95
N ILE A 114 -8.44 -31.95 7.56
CA ILE A 114 -7.29 -32.22 6.69
C ILE A 114 -5.97 -31.83 7.36
N ASP A 115 -5.96 -31.73 8.69
CA ASP A 115 -4.79 -31.41 9.52
C ASP A 115 -4.12 -30.06 9.18
N VAL A 116 -4.88 -29.07 8.71
CA VAL A 116 -4.36 -27.72 8.42
C VAL A 116 -4.64 -26.79 9.60
N VAL A 117 -3.57 -26.30 10.21
CA VAL A 117 -3.64 -25.35 11.34
C VAL A 117 -3.33 -23.93 10.85
N THR A 118 -4.27 -23.01 11.07
CA THR A 118 -4.07 -21.61 10.68
C THR A 118 -3.08 -20.88 11.58
N GLN A 119 -2.33 -19.93 11.00
CA GLN A 119 -1.40 -19.06 11.72
C GLN A 119 -1.98 -17.65 11.77
N ARG A 120 -2.40 -17.19 12.95
CA ARG A 120 -3.15 -15.91 13.11
C ARG A 120 -4.39 -15.84 12.18
N GLY A 121 -5.03 -16.98 11.94
CA GLY A 121 -6.17 -17.12 11.03
C GLY A 121 -5.81 -17.35 9.56
N PHE A 122 -4.55 -17.22 9.15
CA PHE A 122 -4.12 -17.44 7.76
C PHE A 122 -3.81 -18.92 7.49
N VAL A 123 -4.12 -19.38 6.28
CA VAL A 123 -3.78 -20.73 5.80
C VAL A 123 -2.30 -20.76 5.40
N PRO A 124 -1.46 -21.61 6.02
CA PRO A 124 -0.05 -21.71 5.66
C PRO A 124 0.13 -22.24 4.24
N VAL A 125 0.98 -21.57 3.45
CA VAL A 125 1.30 -21.99 2.08
C VAL A 125 2.78 -21.80 1.73
N ASP A 126 3.27 -22.65 0.83
CA ASP A 126 4.60 -22.47 0.25
C ASP A 126 4.65 -21.39 -0.84
N GLU A 127 5.81 -21.20 -1.47
CA GLU A 127 6.02 -20.21 -2.55
C GLU A 127 5.11 -20.41 -3.77
N ARG A 128 4.61 -21.63 -3.97
CA ARG A 128 3.71 -22.02 -5.06
C ARG A 128 2.24 -22.06 -4.63
N MET A 129 1.92 -21.44 -3.49
CA MET A 129 0.58 -21.36 -2.89
C MET A 129 -0.03 -22.71 -2.49
N ARG A 130 0.78 -23.78 -2.38
CA ARG A 130 0.32 -25.10 -1.92
C ARG A 130 0.15 -25.08 -0.41
N VAL A 131 -0.95 -25.63 0.09
CA VAL A 131 -1.27 -25.64 1.52
C VAL A 131 -0.38 -26.60 2.29
N LEU A 132 0.04 -26.17 3.47
CA LEU A 132 0.82 -26.97 4.42
C LEU A 132 -0.06 -27.46 5.57
N ASP A 133 0.12 -28.72 5.97
CA ASP A 133 -0.48 -29.30 7.17
C ASP A 133 0.24 -28.84 8.46
N ALA A 134 -0.24 -29.30 9.62
CA ALA A 134 0.31 -28.99 10.93
C ALA A 134 1.79 -29.39 11.10
N ASN A 135 2.26 -30.35 10.30
CA ASN A 135 3.61 -30.89 10.31
C ASN A 135 4.51 -30.26 9.23
N GLY A 136 3.98 -29.34 8.43
CA GLY A 136 4.68 -28.70 7.32
C GLY A 136 4.73 -29.52 6.03
N ASN A 137 3.97 -30.62 5.93
CA ASN A 137 3.86 -31.38 4.68
C ASN A 137 2.83 -30.74 3.75
N LEU A 138 3.01 -30.96 2.45
CA LEU A 138 2.05 -30.51 1.44
C LEU A 138 0.75 -31.31 1.54
N VAL A 139 -0.37 -30.60 1.65
CA VAL A 139 -1.69 -31.21 1.46
C VAL A 139 -1.92 -31.44 -0.04
N PRO A 140 -2.09 -32.69 -0.50
CA PRO A 140 -2.22 -32.99 -1.92
C PRO A 140 -3.37 -32.23 -2.57
N HIS A 141 -3.10 -31.61 -3.71
CA HIS A 141 -4.07 -30.89 -4.55
C HIS A 141 -4.76 -29.69 -3.89
N LEU A 142 -4.30 -29.22 -2.73
CA LEU A 142 -4.87 -28.08 -2.05
C LEU A 142 -3.96 -26.84 -2.17
N TYR A 143 -4.58 -25.73 -2.59
CA TYR A 143 -3.92 -24.44 -2.74
C TYR A 143 -4.72 -23.38 -2.02
N CYS A 144 -4.04 -22.38 -1.46
CA CYS A 144 -4.70 -21.22 -0.86
C CYS A 144 -4.11 -19.93 -1.42
N ILE A 145 -4.96 -19.10 -2.01
CA ILE A 145 -4.59 -17.86 -2.68
C ILE A 145 -5.28 -16.66 -2.02
N GLY A 146 -4.79 -15.46 -2.34
CA GLY A 146 -5.37 -14.21 -1.88
C GLY A 146 -5.28 -14.01 -0.37
N HIS A 147 -6.23 -13.25 0.18
CA HIS A 147 -6.16 -12.77 1.57
C HIS A 147 -6.13 -13.91 2.60
N ALA A 148 -6.64 -15.10 2.26
CA ALA A 148 -6.72 -16.22 3.17
C ALA A 148 -5.33 -16.79 3.56
N ASN A 149 -4.29 -16.60 2.74
CA ASN A 149 -2.94 -17.06 3.07
C ASN A 149 -2.05 -15.99 3.73
N GLY A 150 -2.50 -14.73 3.74
CA GLY A 150 -1.79 -13.63 4.40
C GLY A 150 -0.48 -13.20 3.75
N LYS A 151 -0.10 -13.77 2.61
CA LYS A 151 1.13 -13.38 1.91
C LYS A 151 1.05 -11.96 1.37
N MET A 152 -0.09 -11.56 0.80
CA MET A 152 -0.44 -10.16 0.50
C MET A 152 -1.96 -9.98 0.39
N MET A 153 -2.50 -8.93 1.03
CA MET A 153 -3.95 -8.66 1.08
C MET A 153 -4.39 -7.58 0.09
N LEU A 154 -4.05 -7.78 -1.18
CA LEU A 154 -4.44 -6.90 -2.28
C LEU A 154 -5.29 -7.67 -3.29
N ALA A 155 -6.26 -7.02 -3.94
CA ALA A 155 -7.16 -7.68 -4.89
C ALA A 155 -6.40 -8.33 -6.07
N HIS A 156 -5.34 -7.69 -6.57
CA HIS A 156 -4.51 -8.21 -7.67
C HIS A 156 -3.42 -9.20 -7.20
N ALA A 157 -3.11 -9.26 -5.88
CA ALA A 157 -2.26 -10.31 -5.29
C ALA A 157 -2.88 -11.71 -5.43
N VAL A 158 -4.20 -11.78 -5.66
CA VAL A 158 -4.93 -13.02 -5.91
C VAL A 158 -4.57 -13.62 -7.29
N SER A 159 -4.01 -12.84 -8.23
CA SER A 159 -3.81 -13.27 -9.63
C SER A 159 -2.37 -13.52 -10.09
N ALA A 160 -1.32 -12.85 -9.57
CA ALA A 160 0.06 -13.08 -10.02
C ALA A 160 1.11 -12.50 -9.05
N GLN A 161 2.25 -13.18 -8.89
CA GLN A 161 3.42 -12.65 -8.15
C GLN A 161 4.16 -11.62 -9.02
N GLY A 162 3.70 -10.37 -8.88
CA GLY A 162 4.12 -9.13 -9.50
C GLY A 162 3.13 -8.08 -9.02
N ILE A 163 3.14 -7.84 -7.70
CA ILE A 163 1.99 -7.32 -6.97
C ILE A 163 2.22 -5.83 -6.70
N SER A 164 1.62 -4.99 -7.53
CA SER A 164 1.65 -3.54 -7.40
C SER A 164 0.49 -3.03 -6.53
N ALA A 165 0.76 -2.59 -5.30
CA ALA A 165 -0.23 -1.94 -4.46
C ALA A 165 -0.51 -0.50 -4.95
N ALA A 166 -1.75 -0.04 -4.83
CA ALA A 166 -2.17 1.33 -5.11
C ALA A 166 -3.06 1.86 -3.98
N CYS A 167 -2.88 3.14 -3.66
CA CYS A 167 -3.71 3.95 -2.77
C CYS A 167 -4.27 5.10 -3.63
N PHE A 168 -5.59 5.14 -3.81
CA PHE A 168 -6.25 6.08 -4.71
C PHE A 168 -6.56 7.43 -4.06
N THR A 169 -5.58 7.95 -3.31
CA THR A 169 -5.60 9.35 -2.85
C THR A 169 -5.28 10.30 -3.99
N HIS A 170 -5.38 11.60 -3.73
CA HIS A 170 -4.99 12.64 -4.68
C HIS A 170 -3.90 13.56 -4.11
N PRO A 171 -2.63 13.45 -4.56
CA PRO A 171 -2.11 12.51 -5.56
C PRO A 171 -2.11 11.02 -5.12
N GLU A 172 -2.00 10.12 -6.09
CA GLU A 172 -2.00 8.67 -5.87
C GLU A 172 -0.68 8.19 -5.29
N ILE A 173 -0.72 7.09 -4.52
CA ILE A 173 0.48 6.35 -4.10
C ILE A 173 0.42 4.96 -4.72
N SER A 174 1.51 4.45 -5.26
CA SER A 174 1.61 3.08 -5.76
C SER A 174 3.00 2.50 -5.57
N MET A 175 3.09 1.19 -5.34
CA MET A 175 4.34 0.53 -5.02
C MET A 175 4.35 -0.92 -5.51
N VAL A 176 5.51 -1.43 -5.87
CA VAL A 176 5.74 -2.84 -6.18
C VAL A 176 7.12 -3.25 -5.65
N GLY A 177 7.24 -4.48 -5.13
CA GLY A 177 8.49 -4.98 -4.58
C GLY A 177 8.83 -4.45 -3.19
N LEU A 178 10.11 -4.43 -2.86
CA LEU A 178 10.63 -4.09 -1.53
C LEU A 178 10.68 -2.58 -1.31
N THR A 179 10.41 -2.13 -0.08
CA THR A 179 10.78 -0.77 0.37
C THR A 179 12.30 -0.64 0.50
N GLU A 180 12.84 0.58 0.52
CA GLU A 180 14.29 0.75 0.65
C GLU A 180 14.85 0.09 1.93
N PRO A 181 14.25 0.23 3.13
CA PRO A 181 14.73 -0.48 4.32
C PRO A 181 14.73 -2.01 4.15
N GLN A 182 13.67 -2.58 3.56
CA GLN A 182 13.58 -4.03 3.31
C GLN A 182 14.62 -4.50 2.29
N ALA A 183 14.85 -3.72 1.24
CA ALA A 183 15.87 -4.02 0.23
C ALA A 183 17.28 -4.00 0.84
N ARG A 184 17.57 -3.00 1.68
CA ARG A 184 18.87 -2.89 2.39
C ARG A 184 19.07 -4.05 3.35
N GLU A 185 18.06 -4.39 4.15
CA GLU A 185 18.10 -5.55 5.04
C GLU A 185 18.36 -6.86 4.26
N LYS A 186 17.67 -7.05 3.12
CA LYS A 186 17.91 -8.20 2.24
C LYS A 186 19.33 -8.19 1.65
N GLY A 187 19.84 -7.04 1.24
CA GLY A 187 21.20 -6.87 0.73
C GLY A 187 22.26 -7.24 1.76
N GLU A 188 22.05 -6.86 3.03
CA GLU A 188 22.91 -7.26 4.14
C GLU A 188 22.88 -8.79 4.39
N GLN A 189 21.72 -9.43 4.25
CA GLN A 189 21.55 -10.87 4.45
C GLN A 189 22.13 -11.72 3.29
N GLU A 190 21.95 -11.27 2.05
CA GLU A 190 22.33 -12.03 0.85
C GLU A 190 23.67 -11.59 0.24
N GLY A 191 24.26 -10.49 0.71
CA GLY A 191 25.59 -10.03 0.32
C GLY A 191 25.62 -9.27 -1.01
N PHE A 192 24.65 -8.37 -1.24
CA PHE A 192 24.65 -7.46 -2.41
C PHE A 192 24.42 -6.00 -1.98
N GLU A 193 24.91 -5.06 -2.79
CA GLU A 193 24.73 -3.63 -2.55
C GLU A 193 23.43 -3.12 -3.20
N VAL A 194 22.71 -2.25 -2.48
CA VAL A 194 21.46 -1.63 -2.94
C VAL A 194 21.72 -0.20 -3.37
N SER A 195 21.28 0.12 -4.59
CA SER A 195 21.23 1.48 -5.12
C SER A 195 19.79 1.98 -5.21
N VAL A 196 19.64 3.30 -5.22
CA VAL A 196 18.35 4.00 -5.25
C VAL A 196 18.43 5.17 -6.20
N ALA A 197 17.61 5.15 -7.25
CA ALA A 197 17.40 6.27 -8.16
C ALA A 197 16.07 6.96 -7.87
N LYS A 198 16.01 8.28 -8.06
CA LYS A 198 14.82 9.09 -7.74
C LYS A 198 14.60 10.21 -8.74
N THR A 199 13.34 10.47 -9.07
CA THR A 199 12.93 11.66 -9.84
C THR A 199 11.68 12.31 -9.27
N SER A 200 11.55 13.63 -9.46
CA SER A 200 10.41 14.41 -8.98
C SER A 200 9.48 14.78 -10.12
N PHE A 201 8.17 14.70 -9.86
CA PHE A 201 7.14 15.17 -10.79
C PHE A 201 7.19 16.69 -11.03
N LYS A 202 7.93 17.45 -10.21
CA LYS A 202 8.20 18.89 -10.44
C LYS A 202 9.05 19.15 -11.68
N ALA A 203 9.81 18.16 -12.15
CA ALA A 203 10.55 18.23 -13.40
C ALA A 203 9.78 17.61 -14.59
N ASN A 204 8.65 16.94 -14.33
CA ASN A 204 7.86 16.28 -15.35
C ASN A 204 6.94 17.28 -16.07
N THR A 205 7.23 17.54 -17.34
CA THR A 205 6.53 18.54 -18.16
C THR A 205 5.05 18.23 -18.35
N LYS A 206 4.66 16.95 -18.38
CA LYS A 206 3.24 16.57 -18.50
C LYS A 206 2.53 16.76 -17.16
N ALA A 207 3.15 16.37 -16.05
CA ALA A 207 2.61 16.61 -14.71
C ALA A 207 2.42 18.11 -14.45
N LEU A 208 3.41 18.94 -14.80
CA LEU A 208 3.30 20.40 -14.70
C LEU A 208 2.18 20.96 -15.58
N ALA A 209 2.00 20.44 -16.80
CA ALA A 209 0.94 20.90 -17.70
C ALA A 209 -0.47 20.57 -17.18
N GLU A 210 -0.62 19.53 -16.37
CA GLU A 210 -1.88 19.14 -15.71
C GLU A 210 -2.04 19.73 -14.30
N ASN A 211 -1.09 20.54 -13.84
CA ASN A 211 -1.04 21.08 -12.47
C ASN A 211 -0.90 20.00 -11.37
N GLU A 212 -0.22 18.90 -11.69
CA GLU A 212 -0.04 17.70 -10.87
C GLU A 212 1.45 17.44 -10.55
N GLY A 213 2.21 18.53 -10.33
CA GLY A 213 3.66 18.47 -10.16
C GLY A 213 4.15 17.95 -8.80
N GLU A 214 3.28 17.75 -7.82
CA GLU A 214 3.67 17.16 -6.54
C GLU A 214 3.86 15.65 -6.69
N GLY A 215 5.04 15.15 -6.33
CA GLY A 215 5.31 13.73 -6.40
C GLY A 215 6.79 13.36 -6.48
N LEU A 216 7.03 12.07 -6.27
CA LEU A 216 8.32 11.38 -6.31
C LEU A 216 8.11 9.98 -6.92
N ALA A 217 8.98 9.60 -7.85
CA ALA A 217 9.18 8.20 -8.22
C ALA A 217 10.54 7.75 -7.72
N LYS A 218 10.60 6.53 -7.19
CA LYS A 218 11.77 5.93 -6.56
C LYS A 218 11.95 4.50 -7.07
N LEU A 219 13.14 4.21 -7.58
CA LEU A 219 13.56 2.90 -8.06
C LEU A 219 14.65 2.36 -7.15
N ILE A 220 14.51 1.12 -6.73
CA ILE A 220 15.43 0.42 -5.82
C ILE A 220 15.92 -0.83 -6.57
N TYR A 221 17.23 -1.00 -6.66
CA TYR A 221 17.84 -2.06 -7.47
C TYR A 221 19.17 -2.54 -6.87
N LYS A 222 19.60 -3.74 -7.28
CA LYS A 222 20.95 -4.26 -6.97
C LYS A 222 21.99 -3.53 -7.80
N LEU A 223 23.01 -2.97 -7.14
CA LEU A 223 24.01 -2.12 -7.80
C LEU A 223 24.85 -2.89 -8.85
N ASP A 224 25.14 -4.16 -8.58
CA ASP A 224 26.00 -5.00 -9.41
C ASP A 224 25.28 -5.58 -10.64
N THR A 225 24.03 -6.02 -10.47
CA THR A 225 23.26 -6.67 -11.53
C THR A 225 22.26 -5.78 -12.24
N GLY A 226 21.86 -4.66 -11.64
CA GLY A 226 20.72 -3.86 -12.10
C GLY A 226 19.37 -4.51 -11.83
N GLU A 227 19.30 -5.62 -11.08
CA GLU A 227 18.03 -6.28 -10.75
C GLU A 227 17.12 -5.35 -9.95
N ILE A 228 15.92 -5.11 -10.45
CA ILE A 228 14.92 -4.25 -9.80
C ILE A 228 14.35 -4.96 -8.57
N LEU A 229 14.53 -4.35 -7.40
CA LEU A 229 14.05 -4.85 -6.12
C LEU A 229 12.70 -4.24 -5.73
N GLY A 230 12.45 -2.99 -6.12
CA GLY A 230 11.19 -2.33 -5.86
C GLY A 230 11.07 -0.96 -6.52
N VAL A 231 9.84 -0.54 -6.77
CA VAL A 231 9.51 0.78 -7.30
C VAL A 231 8.37 1.37 -6.50
N HIS A 232 8.50 2.63 -6.12
CA HIS A 232 7.51 3.35 -5.33
C HIS A 232 7.25 4.72 -5.95
N ILE A 233 6.00 5.04 -6.18
CA ILE A 233 5.57 6.25 -6.88
C ILE A 233 4.50 6.93 -6.03
N PHE A 234 4.70 8.21 -5.75
CA PHE A 234 3.66 9.10 -5.26
C PHE A 234 3.52 10.23 -6.26
N GLY A 235 2.35 10.44 -6.83
CA GLY A 235 2.13 11.48 -7.82
C GLY A 235 1.11 11.13 -8.89
N PHE A 236 1.15 11.90 -9.96
CA PHE A 236 0.23 11.82 -11.08
C PHE A 236 0.25 10.43 -11.75
N HIS A 237 -0.92 9.78 -11.82
CA HIS A 237 -1.11 8.46 -12.44
C HIS A 237 -0.19 7.36 -11.86
N ALA A 238 0.13 7.42 -10.57
CA ALA A 238 0.98 6.42 -9.94
C ALA A 238 0.44 5.00 -10.11
N ALA A 239 -0.89 4.81 -10.06
CA ALA A 239 -1.55 3.52 -10.21
C ALA A 239 -1.41 2.92 -11.62
N ASP A 240 -1.26 3.76 -12.64
CA ASP A 240 -1.01 3.30 -14.01
C ASP A 240 0.49 3.07 -14.25
N LEU A 241 1.34 4.00 -13.81
CA LEU A 241 2.79 3.94 -14.02
C LEU A 241 3.42 2.72 -13.34
N ILE A 242 2.91 2.31 -12.17
CA ILE A 242 3.45 1.18 -11.42
C ILE A 242 3.35 -0.14 -12.17
N HIS A 243 2.40 -0.28 -13.10
CA HIS A 243 2.23 -1.51 -13.89
C HIS A 243 3.44 -1.79 -14.79
N GLU A 244 4.14 -0.76 -15.26
CA GLU A 244 5.35 -0.93 -16.04
C GLU A 244 6.47 -1.54 -15.20
N ALA A 245 6.70 -1.02 -14.00
CA ALA A 245 7.63 -1.59 -13.04
C ALA A 245 7.24 -3.01 -12.61
N SER A 246 5.94 -3.25 -12.43
CA SER A 246 5.43 -4.58 -12.08
C SER A 246 5.74 -5.61 -13.17
N ASN A 247 5.55 -5.24 -14.44
CA ASN A 247 5.89 -6.10 -15.57
C ASN A 247 7.40 -6.29 -15.71
N ALA A 248 8.19 -5.23 -15.51
CA ALA A 248 9.65 -5.30 -15.54
C ALA A 248 10.20 -6.28 -14.49
N ILE A 249 9.72 -6.20 -13.25
CA ILE A 249 10.09 -7.14 -12.17
C ILE A 249 9.66 -8.57 -12.53
N ALA A 250 8.41 -8.75 -13.01
CA ALA A 250 7.91 -10.08 -13.36
C ALA A 250 8.68 -10.75 -14.50
N LEU A 251 9.26 -9.96 -15.41
CA LEU A 251 10.07 -10.43 -16.54
C LEU A 251 11.57 -10.51 -16.22
N GLY A 252 12.01 -10.08 -15.04
CA GLY A 252 13.43 -10.00 -14.68
C GLY A 252 14.19 -8.95 -15.50
N THR A 253 13.50 -7.89 -15.94
CA THR A 253 14.11 -6.73 -16.61
C THR A 253 15.02 -5.99 -15.64
N LEU A 254 16.17 -5.53 -16.14
CA LEU A 254 17.15 -4.78 -15.34
C LEU A 254 16.86 -3.27 -15.42
N GLU A 255 17.30 -2.52 -14.42
CA GLU A 255 17.24 -1.05 -14.37
C GLU A 255 17.67 -0.37 -15.68
N PRO A 256 18.83 -0.66 -16.30
CA PRO A 256 19.23 0.05 -17.52
C PRO A 256 18.28 -0.23 -18.68
N ASP A 257 17.61 -1.38 -18.70
CA ASP A 257 16.66 -1.73 -19.75
C ASP A 257 15.35 -0.95 -19.61
N ILE A 258 14.85 -0.73 -18.39
CA ILE A 258 13.64 0.08 -18.18
C ILE A 258 13.92 1.57 -18.39
N ALA A 259 15.07 2.07 -17.93
CA ALA A 259 15.44 3.48 -18.03
C ALA A 259 15.86 3.92 -19.44
N ALA A 260 16.57 3.05 -20.19
CA ALA A 260 17.14 3.41 -21.49
C ALA A 260 16.79 2.46 -22.64
N GLY A 261 16.43 1.21 -22.35
CA GLY A 261 16.12 0.19 -23.37
C GLY A 261 14.70 0.28 -23.94
N MET A 262 13.77 0.90 -23.21
CA MET A 262 12.36 0.99 -23.59
C MET A 262 11.97 2.39 -24.11
N VAL A 263 11.03 2.42 -25.05
CA VAL A 263 10.48 3.67 -25.59
C VAL A 263 9.19 4.01 -24.87
N HIS A 264 9.21 5.13 -24.15
CA HIS A 264 8.12 5.55 -23.28
C HIS A 264 7.30 6.69 -23.85
N ALA A 265 5.99 6.67 -23.59
CA ALA A 265 5.15 7.84 -23.76
C ALA A 265 5.54 8.95 -22.77
N LYS A 266 5.32 10.21 -23.13
CA LYS A 266 5.96 11.38 -22.51
C LYS A 266 5.87 11.46 -20.97
N THR A 267 4.76 11.02 -20.37
CA THR A 267 4.61 10.98 -18.89
C THR A 267 5.58 10.01 -18.25
N ALA A 268 5.55 8.75 -18.69
CA ALA A 268 6.41 7.66 -18.21
C ALA A 268 7.87 7.90 -18.59
N ARG A 269 8.12 8.48 -19.76
CA ARG A 269 9.47 8.75 -20.28
C ARG A 269 10.33 9.54 -19.32
N GLN A 270 9.82 10.69 -18.86
CA GLN A 270 10.59 11.50 -17.93
C GLN A 270 10.74 10.81 -16.56
N VAL A 271 9.76 10.00 -16.15
CA VAL A 271 9.90 9.23 -14.92
C VAL A 271 11.04 8.21 -15.04
N TRP A 272 11.09 7.40 -16.10
CA TRP A 272 12.09 6.33 -16.23
C TRP A 272 13.46 6.81 -16.71
N GLU A 273 13.53 7.78 -17.62
CA GLU A 273 14.82 8.32 -18.10
C GLU A 273 15.54 9.12 -17.00
N ASP A 274 14.82 9.80 -16.11
CA ASP A 274 15.42 10.55 -14.99
C ASP A 274 15.87 9.63 -13.84
N LEU A 275 15.51 8.33 -13.87
CA LEU A 275 15.94 7.32 -12.89
C LEU A 275 17.27 6.64 -13.27
N ARG A 276 18.01 7.21 -14.22
CA ARG A 276 19.23 6.64 -14.82
C ARG A 276 20.52 6.83 -14.01
N ASP A 277 20.52 7.68 -12.98
CA ASP A 277 21.75 8.16 -12.32
C ASP A 277 21.90 7.70 -10.86
#